data_AF-A0A0T6AJ72-F1
#
_entry.id   AF-A0A0T6AJ72-F1
#
_cell.length_a   1.000
_cell.length_b   1.000
_cell.length_c   1.000
_cell.angle_alpha   90.00
_cell.angle_beta   90.00
_cell.angle_gamma   90.00
#
_symmetry.space_group_name_H-M   'P 1'
#
loop_
_entity.id
_entity.type
_entity.pdbx_description
1 polymer ?
#
loop_
_entity_poly.entity_id
_entity_poly.type
_entity_poly.pdbx_seq_one_letter_code
_entity_poly.pdbx_strand_id
1 'polypeptide(L)'
;MNLAVRWAVAAVACLLLYSPGAALAQPLFSPSQDPVAGSRVFGAKGCGKCHSINGVGGKIGPDLGRIPRPRSFYDLAAAMWNHLPEMAERMRKFGIARPYLDPRETGDLIAFLYTLNYFDPPGNVQAGSRLFTEKKCVACHQVGGAGGVVGPNLDGLAQFGSPILVAAAMWNHGPAMAEAMRVRKIERPSFKDSELLDLIAYLRSTAPPRPAPAEGPLYVLPGRSEEGRRLFLDKRCILCHSVGGVGGQVGPDLGERGLNWSLTQFAAAMWNKAPKMMEAMRAREIAVPQLQAEEMADLVAYLYSVRYFVEPGHPGKGRQALADKGCLGCHSVAGAGGKVASDFARVKGLDSPGTVISALWNHSFIMEHRAERRKVSWPKLRPEEMADLVAFLQAQGRPR
;
A
#
# COMPACT_ATOMS: atom_id res chain seq x y z
N MET A 1 15.05 56.34 -61.44
CA MET A 1 16.43 56.18 -60.95
C MET A 1 16.36 55.84 -59.47
N ASN A 2 16.66 54.58 -59.10
CA ASN A 2 17.06 54.06 -57.77
C ASN A 2 16.15 54.35 -56.54
N LEU A 3 15.89 53.48 -55.57
CA LEU A 3 16.23 52.08 -55.28
C LEU A 3 15.25 51.65 -54.17
N ALA A 4 15.02 50.34 -54.05
CA ALA A 4 14.10 49.71 -53.12
C ALA A 4 14.40 49.95 -51.63
N VAL A 5 13.35 50.00 -50.79
CA VAL A 5 13.41 49.59 -49.39
C VAL A 5 12.16 48.78 -49.04
N ARG A 6 12.37 47.50 -48.76
CA ARG A 6 11.39 46.53 -48.27
C ARG A 6 11.13 46.77 -46.79
N TRP A 7 9.87 46.83 -46.37
CA TRP A 7 9.49 46.63 -44.96
C TRP A 7 8.55 45.43 -44.88
N ALA A 8 9.05 44.39 -44.19
CA ALA A 8 8.38 43.13 -43.98
C ALA A 8 7.27 43.28 -42.93
N VAL A 9 6.11 42.70 -43.25
CA VAL A 9 4.97 42.54 -42.34
C VAL A 9 5.35 41.48 -41.29
N ALA A 10 5.51 41.92 -40.03
CA ALA A 10 5.64 41.02 -38.89
C ALA A 10 4.25 40.53 -38.47
N ALA A 11 3.81 39.40 -39.01
CA ALA A 11 2.67 38.66 -38.49
C ALA A 11 3.12 37.87 -37.25
N VAL A 12 2.69 38.30 -36.07
CA VAL A 12 2.85 37.54 -34.82
C VAL A 12 1.87 36.36 -34.86
N ALA A 13 2.35 35.20 -35.26
CA ALA A 13 1.64 33.95 -35.07
C ALA A 13 1.84 33.48 -33.62
N CYS A 14 0.84 33.73 -32.77
CA CYS A 14 0.73 33.06 -31.46
C CYS A 14 0.44 31.56 -31.68
N LEU A 15 1.50 30.77 -31.86
CA LEU A 15 1.45 29.34 -31.65
C LEU A 15 1.30 29.10 -30.14
N LEU A 16 0.06 28.87 -29.69
CA LEU A 16 -0.23 28.25 -28.42
C LEU A 16 0.31 26.82 -28.46
N LEU A 17 1.58 26.68 -28.06
CA LEU A 17 2.16 25.39 -27.68
C LEU A 17 1.45 24.96 -26.40
N TYR A 18 0.36 24.22 -26.58
CA TYR A 18 -0.24 23.42 -25.53
C TYR A 18 0.76 22.30 -25.21
N SER A 19 1.72 22.59 -24.33
CA SER A 19 2.49 21.53 -23.69
C SER A 19 1.49 20.70 -22.89
N PRO A 20 1.32 19.38 -23.17
CA PRO A 20 0.64 18.53 -22.22
C PRO A 20 1.52 18.57 -20.97
N GLY A 21 1.04 19.23 -19.92
CA GLY A 21 1.68 19.16 -18.63
C GLY A 21 1.85 17.68 -18.32
N ALA A 22 3.10 17.23 -18.25
CA ALA A 22 3.41 15.90 -17.78
C ALA A 22 2.64 15.72 -16.48
N ALA A 23 1.70 14.78 -16.47
CA ALA A 23 1.06 14.33 -15.25
C ALA A 23 2.20 13.77 -14.38
N LEU A 24 2.78 14.64 -13.55
CA LEU A 24 3.80 14.24 -12.60
C LEU A 24 3.16 13.16 -11.74
N ALA A 25 3.72 11.96 -11.80
CA ALA A 25 3.31 10.84 -10.96
C ALA A 25 3.36 11.33 -9.51
N GLN A 26 2.18 11.58 -8.94
CA GLN A 26 2.07 11.94 -7.54
C GLN A 26 2.41 10.69 -6.73
N PRO A 27 3.32 10.76 -5.75
CA PRO A 27 3.62 9.61 -4.92
C PRO A 27 2.36 9.19 -4.14
N LEU A 28 2.14 7.89 -4.01
CA LEU A 28 1.07 7.28 -3.19
C LEU A 28 1.02 7.82 -1.76
N PHE A 29 2.19 8.21 -1.28
CA PHE A 29 2.47 8.68 0.06
C PHE A 29 3.04 10.10 -0.02
N SER A 30 3.11 10.80 1.11
CA SER A 30 3.82 12.09 1.20
C SER A 30 5.19 12.01 0.49
N PRO A 31 5.74 13.10 -0.09
CA PRO A 31 7.10 13.14 -0.65
C PRO A 31 8.21 12.60 0.28
N SER A 32 7.92 12.45 1.57
CA SER A 32 8.77 11.88 2.62
C SER A 32 8.60 10.38 2.86
N GLN A 33 7.88 9.64 1.99
CA GLN A 33 7.48 8.24 2.21
C GLN A 33 7.48 7.42 0.90
N ASP A 34 8.61 7.37 0.21
CA ASP A 34 8.79 6.61 -1.03
C ASP A 34 9.14 5.13 -0.75
N PRO A 35 8.28 4.14 -1.11
CA PRO A 35 8.57 2.72 -0.92
C PRO A 35 9.79 2.21 -1.69
N VAL A 36 10.09 2.79 -2.86
CA VAL A 36 11.26 2.40 -3.66
C VAL A 36 12.53 2.89 -2.97
N ALA A 37 12.53 4.13 -2.47
CA ALA A 37 13.60 4.61 -1.59
C ALA A 37 13.71 3.76 -0.33
N GLY A 38 12.58 3.36 0.26
CA GLY A 38 12.54 2.52 1.45
C GLY A 38 13.17 1.14 1.25
N SER A 39 13.02 0.53 0.07
CA SER A 39 13.71 -0.71 -0.28
C SER A 39 15.24 -0.53 -0.27
N ARG A 40 15.73 0.63 -0.73
CA ARG A 40 17.18 0.94 -0.66
C ARG A 40 17.62 1.13 0.77
N VAL A 41 16.84 1.82 1.60
CA VAL A 41 17.10 1.98 3.05
C VAL A 41 17.16 0.61 3.72
N PHE A 42 16.20 -0.29 3.45
CA PHE A 42 16.18 -1.65 4.02
C PHE A 42 17.46 -2.45 3.72
N GLY A 43 17.97 -2.36 2.48
CA GLY A 43 19.24 -2.97 2.10
C GLY A 43 20.45 -2.28 2.72
N ALA A 44 20.55 -0.95 2.57
CA ALA A 44 21.69 -0.15 3.01
C ALA A 44 21.88 -0.16 4.54
N LYS A 45 20.79 -0.18 5.30
CA LYS A 45 20.80 -0.26 6.77
C LYS A 45 20.93 -1.70 7.28
N GLY A 46 21.04 -2.69 6.39
CA GLY A 46 21.34 -4.08 6.72
C GLY A 46 20.17 -4.86 7.30
N CYS A 47 18.92 -4.37 7.20
CA CYS A 47 17.73 -5.07 7.68
C CYS A 47 17.60 -6.46 7.02
N GLY A 48 17.94 -6.54 5.73
CA GLY A 48 17.96 -7.76 4.93
C GLY A 48 18.97 -8.83 5.36
N LYS A 49 19.93 -8.50 6.24
CA LYS A 49 20.87 -9.50 6.81
C LYS A 49 20.17 -10.46 7.77
N CYS A 50 19.08 -10.01 8.40
CA CYS A 50 18.30 -10.81 9.34
C CYS A 50 16.94 -11.21 8.78
N HIS A 51 16.25 -10.26 8.15
CA HIS A 51 14.90 -10.44 7.62
C HIS A 51 14.94 -10.77 6.13
N SER A 52 14.11 -11.73 5.71
CA SER A 52 13.86 -12.00 4.31
C SER A 52 12.61 -11.28 3.81
N ILE A 53 12.51 -11.15 2.49
CA ILE A 53 11.32 -10.71 1.78
C ILE A 53 11.04 -11.76 0.71
N ASN A 54 9.95 -12.50 0.87
CA ASN A 54 9.53 -13.57 -0.04
C ASN A 54 10.64 -14.60 -0.30
N GLY A 55 11.38 -14.96 0.75
CA GLY A 55 12.47 -15.94 0.71
C GLY A 55 13.85 -15.37 0.36
N VAL A 56 13.97 -14.08 0.00
CA VAL A 56 15.24 -13.43 -0.32
C VAL A 56 15.76 -12.65 0.88
N GLY A 57 16.99 -12.93 1.32
CA GLY A 57 17.64 -12.27 2.46
C GLY A 57 17.90 -13.21 3.63
N GLY A 58 18.00 -12.64 4.82
CA GLY A 58 18.32 -13.36 6.06
C GLY A 58 17.20 -14.28 6.54
N LYS A 59 17.58 -15.28 7.35
CA LYS A 59 16.67 -16.25 7.99
C LYS A 59 16.70 -16.18 9.53
N ILE A 60 17.30 -15.13 10.09
CA ILE A 60 17.38 -14.93 11.54
C ILE A 60 16.03 -14.44 12.07
N GLY A 61 15.49 -13.41 11.41
CA GLY A 61 14.15 -12.91 11.65
C GLY A 61 13.12 -13.52 10.70
N PRO A 62 11.82 -13.30 10.93
CA PRO A 62 10.78 -13.77 10.03
C PRO A 62 10.88 -13.12 8.64
N ASP A 63 10.32 -13.81 7.65
CA ASP A 63 10.12 -13.27 6.30
C ASP A 63 9.02 -12.20 6.33
N LEU A 64 9.42 -10.93 6.18
CA LEU A 64 8.54 -9.77 6.27
C LEU A 64 7.58 -9.66 5.09
N GLY A 65 7.80 -10.38 3.99
CA GLY A 65 6.84 -10.49 2.89
C GLY A 65 5.69 -11.47 3.18
N ARG A 66 5.82 -12.30 4.23
CA ARG A 66 4.89 -13.40 4.52
C ARG A 66 4.18 -13.29 5.86
N ILE A 67 4.29 -12.16 6.55
CA ILE A 67 3.60 -11.96 7.85
C ILE A 67 2.15 -11.53 7.60
N PRO A 68 1.15 -12.36 7.97
CA PRO A 68 -0.25 -12.03 7.84
C PRO A 68 -0.68 -11.15 9.03
N ARG A 69 -0.47 -9.84 8.92
CA ARG A 69 -0.97 -8.87 9.91
C ARG A 69 -1.47 -7.62 9.22
N PRO A 70 -2.46 -6.92 9.82
CA PRO A 70 -2.74 -5.56 9.44
C PRO A 70 -1.49 -4.71 9.52
N ARG A 71 -1.25 -3.93 8.47
CA ARG A 71 -0.15 -2.96 8.44
C ARG A 71 -0.77 -1.59 8.20
N SER A 72 -0.67 -0.74 9.20
CA SER A 72 -0.67 0.71 9.03
C SER A 72 0.71 1.24 9.37
N PHE A 73 0.92 2.53 9.19
CA PHE A 73 2.11 3.22 9.66
C PHE A 73 2.38 2.93 11.16
N TYR A 74 1.34 3.04 12.00
CA TYR A 74 1.48 2.87 13.45
C TYR A 74 1.62 1.40 13.87
N ASP A 75 1.12 0.44 13.10
CA ASP A 75 1.41 -0.98 13.33
C ASP A 75 2.88 -1.30 13.16
N LEU A 76 3.45 -0.82 12.05
CA LEU A 76 4.84 -1.06 11.73
C LEU A 76 5.73 -0.35 12.74
N ALA A 77 5.41 0.90 13.08
CA ALA A 77 6.12 1.64 14.12
C ALA A 77 6.06 0.95 15.49
N ALA A 78 4.88 0.52 15.94
CA ALA A 78 4.72 -0.20 17.19
C ALA A 78 5.44 -1.56 17.17
N ALA A 79 5.36 -2.30 16.07
CA ALA A 79 6.07 -3.57 15.91
C ALA A 79 7.59 -3.37 15.96
N MET A 80 8.13 -2.38 15.25
CA MET A 80 9.55 -2.02 15.29
C MET A 80 9.99 -1.67 16.71
N TRP A 81 9.25 -0.81 17.41
CA TRP A 81 9.52 -0.44 18.80
C TRP A 81 9.50 -1.64 19.74
N ASN A 82 8.47 -2.47 19.63
CA ASN A 82 8.28 -3.62 20.52
C ASN A 82 9.32 -4.72 20.27
N HIS A 83 9.77 -4.90 19.04
CA HIS A 83 10.77 -5.90 18.66
C HIS A 83 12.22 -5.41 18.88
N LEU A 84 12.42 -4.13 19.19
CA LEU A 84 13.74 -3.52 19.27
C LEU A 84 14.70 -4.17 20.28
N PRO A 85 14.29 -4.53 21.51
CA PRO A 85 15.20 -5.20 22.45
C PRO A 85 15.77 -6.52 21.90
N GLU A 86 14.93 -7.31 21.22
CA GLU A 86 15.36 -8.57 20.61
C GLU A 86 16.29 -8.31 19.42
N MET A 87 15.97 -7.33 18.56
CA MET A 87 16.86 -6.92 17.48
C MET A 87 18.22 -6.45 18.01
N ALA A 88 18.23 -5.63 19.07
CA ALA A 88 19.43 -5.09 19.68
C ALA A 88 20.32 -6.19 20.28
N GLU A 89 19.74 -7.18 20.95
CA GLU A 89 20.45 -8.35 21.46
C GLU A 89 21.10 -9.16 20.33
N ARG A 90 20.34 -9.45 19.26
CA ARG A 90 20.84 -10.18 18.10
C ARG A 90 21.94 -9.41 17.37
N MET A 91 21.76 -8.11 17.15
CA MET A 91 22.79 -7.25 16.54
C MET A 91 24.10 -7.29 17.34
N ARG A 92 24.02 -7.19 18.67
CA ARG A 92 25.20 -7.32 19.55
C ARG A 92 25.86 -8.68 19.43
N LYS A 93 25.08 -9.76 19.43
CA LYS A 93 25.58 -11.14 19.28
C LYS A 93 26.32 -11.36 17.95
N PHE A 94 25.85 -10.75 16.87
CA PHE A 94 26.43 -10.90 15.53
C PHE A 94 27.41 -9.78 15.15
N GLY A 95 27.76 -8.88 16.08
CA GLY A 95 28.67 -7.75 15.79
C GLY A 95 28.13 -6.77 14.74
N ILE A 96 26.82 -6.69 14.56
CA ILE A 96 26.18 -5.79 13.60
C ILE A 96 26.03 -4.42 14.25
N ALA A 97 26.64 -3.40 13.64
CA ALA A 97 26.45 -2.02 14.05
C ALA A 97 24.98 -1.61 13.89
N ARG A 98 24.45 -0.94 14.91
CA ARG A 98 23.06 -0.47 14.95
C ARG A 98 22.90 0.65 13.90
N PRO A 99 21.94 0.54 12.96
CA PRO A 99 21.76 1.58 11.95
C PRO A 99 21.09 2.81 12.55
N TYR A 100 21.62 3.99 12.23
CA TYR A 100 20.90 5.26 12.40
C TYR A 100 19.87 5.41 11.28
N LEU A 101 18.66 5.86 11.61
CA LEU A 101 17.62 6.16 10.63
C LEU A 101 17.23 7.64 10.75
N ASP A 102 17.43 8.42 9.69
CA ASP A 102 16.90 9.79 9.66
C ASP A 102 15.37 9.80 9.43
N PRO A 103 14.69 10.94 9.61
CA PRO A 103 13.24 11.03 9.44
C PRO A 103 12.72 10.61 8.06
N ARG A 104 13.45 10.93 6.99
CA ARG A 104 13.07 10.57 5.63
C ARG A 104 13.28 9.08 5.40
N GLU A 105 14.45 8.56 5.78
CA GLU A 105 14.73 7.12 5.73
C GLU A 105 13.69 6.30 6.51
N THR A 106 13.24 6.80 7.66
CA THR A 106 12.21 6.15 8.47
C THR A 106 10.86 6.13 7.76
N GLY A 107 10.44 7.28 7.19
CA GLY A 107 9.21 7.38 6.42
C GLY A 107 9.20 6.45 5.21
N ASP A 108 10.29 6.46 4.44
CA ASP A 108 10.50 5.62 3.27
C ASP A 108 10.50 4.13 3.65
N LEU A 109 11.23 3.75 4.71
CA LEU A 109 11.29 2.36 5.19
C LEU A 109 9.93 1.83 5.62
N ILE A 110 9.14 2.61 6.37
CA ILE A 110 7.79 2.19 6.78
C ILE A 110 6.88 2.06 5.56
N ALA A 111 6.97 2.97 4.59
CA ALA A 111 6.22 2.89 3.35
C ALA A 111 6.57 1.60 2.57
N PHE A 112 7.87 1.28 2.47
CA PHE A 112 8.31 0.03 1.88
C PHE A 112 7.74 -1.20 2.59
N LEU A 113 7.90 -1.28 3.91
CA LEU A 113 7.39 -2.39 4.72
C LEU A 113 5.87 -2.54 4.63
N TYR A 114 5.14 -1.43 4.51
CA TYR A 114 3.71 -1.43 4.26
C TYR A 114 3.39 -2.09 2.91
N THR A 115 4.08 -1.66 1.83
CA THR A 115 3.85 -2.18 0.48
C THR A 115 4.27 -3.64 0.24
N LEU A 116 4.96 -4.30 1.17
CA LEU A 116 5.34 -5.71 0.98
C LEU A 116 4.12 -6.64 0.80
N ASN A 117 2.96 -6.26 1.33
CA ASN A 117 1.70 -6.98 1.14
C ASN A 117 0.84 -6.40 0.01
N TYR A 118 1.30 -5.32 -0.64
CA TYR A 118 0.65 -4.77 -1.84
C TYR A 118 0.77 -5.79 -2.98
N PHE A 119 1.99 -6.27 -3.24
CA PHE A 119 2.25 -7.29 -4.25
C PHE A 119 2.08 -8.70 -3.67
N ASP A 120 1.34 -9.54 -4.38
CA ASP A 120 1.21 -10.95 -4.04
C ASP A 120 2.54 -11.72 -4.22
N PRO A 121 2.77 -12.78 -3.43
CA PRO A 121 3.84 -13.74 -3.72
C PRO A 121 3.61 -14.42 -5.09
N PRO A 122 4.62 -15.06 -5.69
CA PRO A 122 4.42 -15.82 -6.92
C PRO A 122 3.34 -16.91 -6.76
N GLY A 123 2.41 -16.98 -7.72
CA GLY A 123 1.39 -18.02 -7.77
C GLY A 123 1.89 -19.34 -8.36
N ASN A 124 1.10 -20.40 -8.20
CA ASN A 124 1.37 -21.74 -8.71
C ASN A 124 0.73 -21.96 -10.08
N VAL A 125 1.56 -22.04 -11.12
CA VAL A 125 1.14 -22.21 -12.52
C VAL A 125 0.32 -23.48 -12.74
N GLN A 126 0.73 -24.61 -12.15
CA GLN A 126 0.03 -25.90 -12.33
C GLN A 126 -1.33 -25.90 -11.64
N ALA A 127 -1.44 -25.29 -10.46
CA ALA A 127 -2.72 -25.08 -9.79
C ALA A 127 -3.62 -24.17 -10.63
N GLY A 128 -3.09 -23.06 -11.15
CA GLY A 128 -3.84 -22.15 -12.02
C GLY A 128 -4.39 -22.83 -13.28
N SER A 129 -3.59 -23.65 -13.95
CA SER A 129 -4.02 -24.43 -15.11
C SER A 129 -5.18 -25.38 -14.79
N ARG A 130 -5.12 -26.09 -13.67
CA ARG A 130 -6.23 -26.94 -13.20
C ARG A 130 -7.48 -26.12 -12.89
N LEU A 131 -7.32 -25.02 -12.13
CA LEU A 131 -8.42 -24.13 -11.78
C LEU A 131 -9.10 -23.53 -13.02
N PHE A 132 -8.35 -23.23 -14.08
CA PHE A 132 -8.89 -22.69 -15.33
C PHE A 132 -9.87 -23.68 -16.01
N THR A 133 -9.62 -24.97 -15.84
CA THR A 133 -10.50 -26.05 -16.32
C THR A 133 -11.64 -26.32 -15.34
N GLU A 134 -11.33 -26.50 -14.05
CA GLU A 134 -12.30 -26.85 -12.99
C GLU A 134 -13.37 -25.76 -12.82
N LYS A 135 -12.99 -24.48 -12.86
CA LYS A 135 -13.92 -23.34 -12.81
C LYS A 135 -14.54 -23.01 -14.18
N LYS A 136 -14.35 -23.87 -15.18
CA LYS A 136 -14.95 -23.80 -16.52
C LYS A 136 -14.58 -22.55 -17.33
N CYS A 137 -13.50 -21.86 -16.99
CA CYS A 137 -13.01 -20.70 -17.74
C CYS A 137 -12.66 -21.09 -19.18
N VAL A 138 -12.04 -22.26 -19.36
CA VAL A 138 -11.66 -22.85 -20.65
C VAL A 138 -12.84 -23.09 -21.59
N ALA A 139 -14.07 -23.24 -21.08
CA ALA A 139 -15.25 -23.46 -21.90
C ALA A 139 -15.60 -22.25 -22.78
N CYS A 140 -15.17 -21.06 -22.38
CA CYS A 140 -15.44 -19.81 -23.11
C CYS A 140 -14.18 -19.11 -23.59
N HIS A 141 -13.09 -19.17 -22.82
CA HIS A 141 -11.87 -18.40 -23.07
C HIS A 141 -10.74 -19.28 -23.60
N GLN A 142 -9.93 -18.67 -24.47
CA GLN A 142 -8.69 -19.24 -25.00
C GLN A 142 -7.47 -18.68 -24.25
N VAL A 143 -6.50 -19.54 -23.97
CA VAL A 143 -5.18 -19.22 -23.41
C VAL A 143 -4.12 -20.07 -24.13
N GLY A 144 -3.08 -19.46 -24.65
CA GLY A 144 -2.00 -20.14 -25.37
C GLY A 144 -2.49 -20.94 -26.57
N GLY A 145 -3.53 -20.44 -27.25
CA GLY A 145 -4.15 -21.16 -28.38
C GLY A 145 -5.15 -22.26 -28.00
N ALA A 146 -5.33 -22.60 -26.71
CA ALA A 146 -6.25 -23.65 -26.26
C ALA A 146 -7.47 -23.11 -25.52
N GLY A 147 -8.65 -23.66 -25.77
CA GLY A 147 -9.91 -23.31 -25.09
C GLY A 147 -11.05 -22.89 -26.03
N GLY A 148 -12.06 -22.24 -25.48
CA GLY A 148 -13.22 -21.76 -26.22
C GLY A 148 -13.00 -20.40 -26.92
N VAL A 149 -13.89 -20.07 -27.86
CA VAL A 149 -13.89 -18.81 -28.62
C VAL A 149 -15.14 -17.95 -28.37
N VAL A 150 -15.89 -18.26 -27.31
CA VAL A 150 -17.11 -17.52 -26.94
C VAL A 150 -16.73 -16.20 -26.27
N GLY A 151 -15.77 -16.25 -25.35
CA GLY A 151 -15.18 -15.09 -24.71
C GLY A 151 -13.93 -14.62 -25.44
N PRO A 152 -13.42 -13.43 -25.11
CA PRO A 152 -12.16 -12.95 -25.67
C PRO A 152 -11.00 -13.90 -25.32
N ASN A 153 -10.03 -13.98 -26.23
CA ASN A 153 -8.74 -14.63 -25.97
C ASN A 153 -8.00 -13.84 -24.86
N LEU A 154 -7.43 -14.55 -23.88
CA LEU A 154 -6.80 -13.99 -22.69
C LEU A 154 -5.26 -13.82 -22.81
N ASP A 155 -4.66 -14.12 -23.96
CA ASP A 155 -3.23 -13.97 -24.23
C ASP A 155 -2.77 -12.50 -24.10
N GLY A 156 -3.66 -11.54 -24.35
CA GLY A 156 -3.40 -10.13 -24.07
C GLY A 156 -3.28 -9.82 -22.57
N LEU A 157 -4.05 -10.52 -21.72
CA LEU A 157 -3.91 -10.41 -20.26
C LEU A 157 -2.70 -11.19 -19.75
N ALA A 158 -2.34 -12.31 -20.39
CA ALA A 158 -1.11 -13.06 -20.12
C ALA A 158 0.14 -12.17 -20.23
N GLN A 159 0.15 -11.28 -21.24
CA GLN A 159 1.28 -10.38 -21.52
C GLN A 159 1.63 -9.44 -20.37
N PHE A 160 0.66 -9.07 -19.53
CA PHE A 160 0.88 -8.16 -18.40
C PHE A 160 0.73 -8.86 -17.05
N GLY A 161 -0.20 -9.81 -16.95
CA GLY A 161 -0.53 -10.59 -15.74
C GLY A 161 -0.63 -9.76 -14.47
N SER A 162 -1.09 -8.51 -14.61
CA SER A 162 -1.29 -7.59 -13.50
C SER A 162 -2.65 -7.91 -12.87
N PRO A 163 -2.72 -8.20 -11.55
CA PRO A 163 -4.00 -8.42 -10.89
C PRO A 163 -4.98 -7.24 -11.05
N ILE A 164 -4.46 -6.01 -11.22
CA ILE A 164 -5.28 -4.82 -11.48
C ILE A 164 -5.90 -4.82 -12.87
N LEU A 165 -5.13 -5.19 -13.90
CA LEU A 165 -5.66 -5.32 -15.26
C LEU A 165 -6.72 -6.42 -15.33
N VAL A 166 -6.45 -7.54 -14.65
CA VAL A 166 -7.42 -8.63 -14.52
C VAL A 166 -8.68 -8.16 -13.79
N ALA A 167 -8.55 -7.41 -12.69
CA ALA A 167 -9.70 -6.83 -11.99
C ALA A 167 -10.55 -5.92 -12.89
N ALA A 168 -9.92 -4.99 -13.61
CA ALA A 168 -10.61 -4.06 -14.51
C ALA A 168 -11.32 -4.81 -15.66
N ALA A 169 -10.62 -5.74 -16.31
CA ALA A 169 -11.18 -6.55 -17.39
C ALA A 169 -12.35 -7.41 -16.91
N MET A 170 -12.20 -8.08 -15.77
CA MET A 170 -13.25 -8.93 -15.19
C MET A 170 -14.45 -8.13 -14.70
N TRP A 171 -14.25 -6.92 -14.17
CA TRP A 171 -15.33 -6.02 -13.77
C TRP A 171 -16.16 -5.57 -14.99
N ASN A 172 -15.48 -5.02 -16.01
CA ASN A 172 -16.13 -4.50 -17.21
C ASN A 172 -16.80 -5.61 -18.05
N HIS A 173 -16.15 -6.77 -18.16
CA HIS A 173 -16.69 -7.92 -18.90
C HIS A 173 -17.70 -8.75 -18.07
N GLY A 174 -17.76 -8.52 -16.75
CA GLY A 174 -18.56 -9.29 -15.80
C GLY A 174 -20.04 -9.44 -16.16
N PRO A 175 -20.77 -8.39 -16.59
CA PRO A 175 -22.17 -8.50 -17.02
C PRO A 175 -22.35 -9.43 -18.22
N ALA A 176 -21.49 -9.34 -19.24
CA ALA A 176 -21.53 -10.20 -20.42
C ALA A 176 -21.23 -11.66 -20.05
N MET A 177 -20.22 -11.88 -19.20
CA MET A 177 -19.94 -13.22 -18.66
C MET A 177 -21.13 -13.77 -17.89
N ALA A 178 -21.77 -12.97 -17.04
CA ALA A 178 -22.91 -13.40 -16.23
C ALA A 178 -24.07 -13.88 -17.11
N GLU A 179 -24.39 -13.15 -18.18
CA GLU A 179 -25.43 -13.55 -19.13
C GLU A 179 -25.06 -14.81 -19.91
N ALA A 180 -23.82 -14.89 -20.41
CA ALA A 180 -23.34 -16.08 -21.12
C ALA A 180 -23.35 -17.34 -20.24
N MET A 181 -22.97 -17.19 -18.96
CA MET A 181 -23.02 -18.26 -17.95
C MET A 181 -24.46 -18.68 -17.66
N ARG A 182 -25.39 -17.73 -17.49
CA ARG A 182 -26.83 -18.00 -17.28
C ARG A 182 -27.43 -18.81 -18.43
N VAL A 183 -27.21 -18.37 -19.67
CA VAL A 183 -27.73 -19.06 -20.88
C VAL A 183 -27.19 -20.49 -20.99
N ARG A 184 -25.91 -20.68 -20.67
CA ARG A 184 -25.23 -22.00 -20.75
C ARG A 184 -25.38 -22.85 -19.49
N LYS A 185 -26.14 -22.37 -18.49
CA LYS A 185 -26.32 -23.04 -17.17
C LYS A 185 -24.98 -23.35 -16.49
N ILE A 186 -24.01 -22.45 -16.65
CA ILE A 186 -22.72 -22.50 -15.95
C ILE A 186 -22.89 -21.70 -14.65
N GLU A 187 -22.61 -22.32 -13.52
CA GLU A 187 -22.56 -21.62 -12.24
C GLU A 187 -21.39 -20.64 -12.23
N ARG A 188 -21.64 -19.40 -11.77
CA ARG A 188 -20.60 -18.38 -11.68
C ARG A 188 -19.56 -18.80 -10.64
N PRO A 189 -18.28 -18.99 -11.01
CA PRO A 189 -17.27 -19.40 -10.06
C PRO A 189 -16.97 -18.27 -9.06
N SER A 190 -16.61 -18.64 -7.84
CA SER A 190 -15.99 -17.74 -6.86
C SER A 190 -14.50 -18.09 -6.68
N PHE A 191 -13.70 -17.13 -6.26
CA PHE A 191 -12.30 -17.36 -5.87
C PHE A 191 -12.13 -17.39 -4.35
N LYS A 192 -11.30 -18.32 -3.88
CA LYS A 192 -10.86 -18.48 -2.48
C LYS A 192 -9.34 -18.46 -2.43
N ASP A 193 -8.79 -18.09 -1.28
CA ASP A 193 -7.36 -18.20 -0.98
C ASP A 193 -6.46 -17.69 -2.12
N SER A 194 -5.60 -18.55 -2.68
CA SER A 194 -4.69 -18.25 -3.78
C SER A 194 -5.27 -18.52 -5.18
N GLU A 195 -6.54 -18.91 -5.32
CA GLU A 195 -7.05 -19.39 -6.61
C GLU A 195 -6.91 -18.38 -7.76
N LEU A 196 -7.24 -17.10 -7.51
CA LEU A 196 -7.08 -16.07 -8.53
C LEU A 196 -5.59 -15.76 -8.78
N LEU A 197 -4.74 -15.88 -7.75
CA LEU A 197 -3.30 -15.67 -7.87
C LEU A 197 -2.67 -16.74 -8.76
N ASP A 198 -3.05 -18.00 -8.53
CA ASP A 198 -2.61 -19.15 -9.29
C ASP A 198 -3.10 -19.07 -10.74
N LEU A 199 -4.36 -18.65 -10.97
CA LEU A 199 -4.89 -18.37 -12.31
C LEU A 199 -4.09 -17.29 -13.04
N ILE A 200 -3.77 -16.17 -12.39
CA ILE A 200 -2.95 -15.11 -12.99
C ILE A 200 -1.54 -15.62 -13.31
N ALA A 201 -0.96 -16.45 -12.45
CA ALA A 201 0.33 -17.09 -12.71
C ALA A 201 0.27 -18.02 -13.94
N TYR A 202 -0.81 -18.80 -14.08
CA TYR A 202 -1.04 -19.63 -15.27
C TYR A 202 -1.17 -18.78 -16.53
N LEU A 203 -1.98 -17.72 -16.52
CA LEU A 203 -2.10 -16.81 -17.66
C LEU A 203 -0.72 -16.26 -18.06
N ARG A 204 0.08 -15.79 -17.11
CA ARG A 204 1.44 -15.31 -17.38
C ARG A 204 2.35 -16.36 -18.03
N SER A 205 2.20 -17.62 -17.64
CA SER A 205 3.07 -18.70 -18.12
C SER A 205 2.93 -19.00 -19.62
N THR A 206 1.82 -18.57 -20.24
CA THR A 206 1.54 -18.80 -21.67
C THR A 206 1.92 -17.61 -22.54
N ALA A 207 2.37 -16.50 -21.95
CA ALA A 207 2.92 -15.37 -22.71
C ALA A 207 4.29 -15.74 -23.32
N PRO A 208 4.66 -15.22 -24.50
CA PRO A 208 5.99 -15.41 -25.07
C PRO A 208 7.09 -14.97 -24.09
N PRO A 209 8.23 -15.68 -24.00
CA PRO A 209 9.36 -15.25 -23.18
C PRO A 209 9.80 -13.87 -23.63
N ARG A 210 9.70 -12.88 -22.73
CA ARG A 210 10.26 -11.54 -22.97
C ARG A 210 11.57 -11.44 -22.18
N PRO A 211 12.63 -10.84 -22.74
CA PRO A 211 13.78 -10.47 -21.93
C PRO A 211 13.27 -9.67 -20.72
N ALA A 212 13.68 -10.07 -19.52
CA ALA A 212 13.39 -9.30 -18.32
C ALA A 212 13.82 -7.84 -18.60
N PRO A 213 13.01 -6.83 -18.29
CA PRO A 213 13.47 -5.45 -18.42
C PRO A 213 14.78 -5.31 -17.64
N ALA A 214 15.75 -4.57 -18.17
CA ALA A 214 17.05 -4.37 -17.53
C ALA A 214 16.95 -3.81 -16.10
N GLU A 215 15.78 -3.25 -15.75
CA GLU A 215 15.44 -2.65 -14.46
C GLU A 215 14.55 -3.55 -13.56
N GLY A 216 14.33 -4.83 -13.93
CA GLY A 216 13.42 -5.75 -13.21
C GLY A 216 11.98 -5.70 -13.74
N PRO A 217 11.02 -6.43 -13.14
CA PRO A 217 9.63 -6.39 -13.58
C PRO A 217 9.14 -4.93 -13.52
N LEU A 218 8.55 -4.44 -14.61
CA LEU A 218 7.83 -3.17 -14.59
C LEU A 218 6.57 -3.38 -13.73
N TYR A 219 6.72 -3.27 -12.42
CA TYR A 219 5.60 -3.17 -11.51
C TYR A 219 4.90 -1.88 -11.90
N VAL A 220 3.73 -1.99 -12.55
CA VAL A 220 2.89 -0.84 -12.88
C VAL A 220 2.85 0.04 -11.65
N LEU A 221 3.47 1.21 -11.79
CA LEU A 221 3.63 2.19 -10.74
C LEU A 221 2.25 2.49 -10.17
N PRO A 222 2.21 2.71 -8.86
CA PRO A 222 0.96 2.69 -8.13
C PRO A 222 0.05 3.79 -8.63
N GLY A 223 -1.24 3.51 -8.69
CA GLY A 223 -2.21 4.53 -9.07
C GLY A 223 -2.07 5.80 -8.23
N ARG A 224 -2.62 6.88 -8.74
CA ARG A 224 -2.66 8.19 -8.09
C ARG A 224 -3.79 8.16 -7.07
N SER A 225 -3.43 8.15 -5.78
CA SER A 225 -4.41 8.04 -4.68
C SER A 225 -5.43 9.17 -4.65
N GLU A 226 -5.05 10.42 -4.96
CA GLU A 226 -5.99 11.54 -5.04
C GLU A 226 -6.96 11.42 -6.22
N GLU A 227 -6.48 10.97 -7.38
CA GLU A 227 -7.37 10.68 -8.51
C GLU A 227 -8.29 9.50 -8.18
N GLY A 228 -7.78 8.48 -7.50
CA GLY A 228 -8.58 7.37 -6.98
C GLY A 228 -9.68 7.82 -6.03
N ARG A 229 -9.39 8.76 -5.14
CA ARG A 229 -10.39 9.37 -4.25
C ARG A 229 -11.48 10.07 -5.04
N ARG A 230 -11.11 10.85 -6.05
CA ARG A 230 -12.06 11.51 -6.95
C ARG A 230 -12.89 10.49 -7.71
N LEU A 231 -12.27 9.49 -8.32
CA LEU A 231 -12.94 8.40 -9.02
C LEU A 231 -13.90 7.62 -8.11
N PHE A 232 -13.58 7.44 -6.84
CA PHE A 232 -14.46 6.78 -5.87
C PHE A 232 -15.79 7.54 -5.66
N LEU A 233 -15.74 8.87 -5.75
CA LEU A 233 -16.92 9.74 -5.73
C LEU A 233 -17.62 9.75 -7.10
N ASP A 234 -16.87 10.00 -8.18
CA ASP A 234 -17.39 10.17 -9.54
C ASP A 234 -18.02 8.89 -10.09
N LYS A 235 -17.43 7.72 -9.80
CA LYS A 235 -17.99 6.39 -10.12
C LYS A 235 -19.03 5.92 -9.09
N ARG A 236 -19.41 6.80 -8.14
CA ARG A 236 -20.48 6.62 -7.16
C ARG A 236 -20.28 5.46 -6.18
N CYS A 237 -19.05 4.98 -6.00
CA CYS A 237 -18.72 3.92 -5.05
C CYS A 237 -19.07 4.33 -3.61
N ILE A 238 -18.85 5.61 -3.29
CA ILE A 238 -19.15 6.24 -1.98
C ILE A 238 -20.63 6.13 -1.57
N LEU A 239 -21.57 5.96 -2.51
CA LEU A 239 -22.99 5.89 -2.18
C LEU A 239 -23.36 4.60 -1.44
N CYS A 240 -22.57 3.55 -1.61
CA CYS A 240 -22.78 2.26 -0.97
C CYS A 240 -21.70 1.95 0.07
N HIS A 241 -20.46 2.32 -0.20
CA HIS A 241 -19.31 2.04 0.67
C HIS A 241 -18.88 3.29 1.42
N SER A 242 -18.51 3.13 2.70
CA SER A 242 -17.82 4.17 3.46
C SER A 242 -16.30 4.01 3.39
N VAL A 243 -15.58 5.09 3.72
CA VAL A 243 -14.14 5.08 3.99
C VAL A 243 -13.91 5.89 5.25
N GLY A 244 -13.48 5.23 6.32
CA GLY A 244 -13.27 5.91 7.62
C GLY A 244 -14.56 6.49 8.20
N GLY A 245 -15.67 5.78 8.04
CA GLY A 245 -17.02 6.16 8.49
C GLY A 245 -17.75 7.13 7.58
N VAL A 246 -17.12 7.63 6.51
CA VAL A 246 -17.74 8.59 5.57
C VAL A 246 -18.21 7.89 4.31
N GLY A 247 -19.52 7.96 4.01
CA GLY A 247 -20.15 7.38 2.81
C GLY A 247 -21.40 6.57 3.14
N GLY A 248 -21.76 5.66 2.24
CA GLY A 248 -22.89 4.75 2.40
C GLY A 248 -22.58 3.57 3.34
N GLN A 249 -23.63 2.91 3.82
CA GLN A 249 -23.55 1.74 4.74
C GLN A 249 -24.13 0.47 4.12
N VAL A 250 -24.33 0.44 2.80
CA VAL A 250 -24.86 -0.74 2.09
C VAL A 250 -23.77 -1.81 1.95
N GLY A 251 -22.56 -1.37 1.59
CA GLY A 251 -21.35 -2.18 1.60
C GLY A 251 -20.53 -1.91 2.87
N PRO A 252 -19.49 -2.73 3.13
CA PRO A 252 -18.58 -2.49 4.23
C PRO A 252 -17.77 -1.19 4.04
N ASP A 253 -17.24 -0.67 5.14
CA ASP A 253 -16.26 0.40 5.10
C ASP A 253 -14.94 -0.12 4.51
N LEU A 254 -14.50 0.49 3.41
CA LEU A 254 -13.31 0.04 2.68
C LEU A 254 -12.00 0.62 3.24
N GLY A 255 -12.09 1.52 4.22
CA GLY A 255 -10.96 2.01 5.02
C GLY A 255 -10.70 1.18 6.28
N GLU A 256 -11.56 0.21 6.60
CA GLU A 256 -11.42 -0.60 7.80
C GLU A 256 -10.13 -1.43 7.83
N ARG A 257 -9.52 -1.48 9.02
CA ARG A 257 -8.29 -2.23 9.32
C ARG A 257 -8.37 -3.72 9.00
N GLY A 258 -9.56 -4.33 9.00
CA GLY A 258 -9.75 -5.75 8.68
C GLY A 258 -9.51 -6.11 7.21
N LEU A 259 -9.49 -5.12 6.32
CA LEU A 259 -9.45 -5.33 4.87
C LEU A 259 -8.03 -5.20 4.31
N ASN A 260 -7.05 -5.92 4.84
CA ASN A 260 -5.67 -5.91 4.33
C ASN A 260 -5.49 -6.79 3.08
N TRP A 261 -6.17 -6.40 1.99
CA TRP A 261 -6.08 -7.11 0.72
C TRP A 261 -4.83 -6.75 -0.08
N SER A 262 -4.19 -7.78 -0.62
CA SER A 262 -3.29 -7.68 -1.78
C SER A 262 -4.06 -7.30 -3.05
N LEU A 263 -3.35 -6.98 -4.14
CA LEU A 263 -4.01 -6.68 -5.42
C LEU A 263 -4.87 -7.84 -5.92
N THR A 264 -4.42 -9.08 -5.75
CA THR A 264 -5.19 -10.25 -6.17
C THR A 264 -6.38 -10.51 -5.26
N GLN A 265 -6.24 -10.31 -3.95
CA GLN A 265 -7.36 -10.42 -3.02
C GLN A 265 -8.43 -9.35 -3.31
N PHE A 266 -8.02 -8.13 -3.65
CA PHE A 266 -8.93 -7.08 -4.12
C PHE A 266 -9.66 -7.52 -5.39
N ALA A 267 -8.93 -8.02 -6.41
CA ALA A 267 -9.52 -8.49 -7.66
C ALA A 267 -10.53 -9.64 -7.44
N ALA A 268 -10.19 -10.59 -6.57
CA ALA A 268 -11.06 -11.70 -6.19
C ALA A 268 -12.31 -11.20 -5.45
N ALA A 269 -12.15 -10.26 -4.51
CA ALA A 269 -13.26 -9.66 -3.78
C ALA A 269 -14.22 -8.91 -4.74
N MET A 270 -13.68 -8.11 -5.66
CA MET A 270 -14.47 -7.43 -6.70
C MET A 270 -15.29 -8.43 -7.52
N TRP A 271 -14.66 -9.51 -8.01
CA TRP A 271 -15.35 -10.56 -8.78
C TRP A 271 -16.45 -11.28 -7.99
N ASN A 272 -16.13 -11.69 -6.75
CA ASN A 272 -17.02 -12.44 -5.88
C ASN A 272 -18.22 -11.61 -5.42
N LYS A 273 -18.03 -10.31 -5.17
CA LYS A 273 -19.07 -9.40 -4.70
C LYS A 273 -19.83 -8.71 -5.84
N ALA A 274 -19.33 -8.77 -7.08
CA ALA A 274 -19.97 -8.16 -8.25
C ALA A 274 -21.48 -8.48 -8.38
N PRO A 275 -21.99 -9.72 -8.21
CA PRO A 275 -23.42 -9.98 -8.33
C PRO A 275 -24.27 -9.15 -7.36
N LYS A 276 -23.87 -9.10 -6.07
CA LYS A 276 -24.57 -8.31 -5.04
C LYS A 276 -24.43 -6.81 -5.30
N MET A 277 -23.26 -6.36 -5.75
CA MET A 277 -23.06 -4.95 -6.11
C MET A 277 -23.95 -4.54 -7.29
N MET A 278 -24.05 -5.38 -8.33
CA MET A 278 -24.89 -5.15 -9.50
C MET A 278 -26.38 -5.16 -9.15
N GLU A 279 -26.81 -6.04 -8.26
CA GLU A 279 -28.17 -6.04 -7.72
C GLU A 279 -28.48 -4.73 -6.97
N ALA A 280 -27.60 -4.33 -6.06
CA ALA A 280 -27.75 -3.08 -5.30
C ALA A 280 -27.73 -1.83 -6.18
N MET A 281 -26.91 -1.83 -7.23
CA MET A 281 -26.85 -0.77 -8.25
C MET A 281 -28.16 -0.72 -9.06
N ARG A 282 -28.67 -1.87 -9.53
CA ARG A 282 -29.93 -1.95 -10.27
C ARG A 282 -31.11 -1.43 -9.44
N ALA A 283 -31.20 -1.82 -8.16
CA ALA A 283 -32.25 -1.37 -7.26
C ALA A 283 -32.23 0.15 -6.97
N ARG A 284 -31.13 0.83 -7.30
CA ARG A 284 -30.92 2.27 -7.10
C ARG A 284 -30.77 3.02 -8.41
N GLU A 285 -31.05 2.37 -9.54
CA GLU A 285 -30.92 2.94 -10.88
C GLU A 285 -29.51 3.51 -11.16
N ILE A 286 -28.49 2.85 -10.61
CA ILE A 286 -27.09 3.16 -10.85
C ILE A 286 -26.59 2.27 -11.98
N ALA A 287 -26.13 2.88 -13.08
CA ALA A 287 -25.46 2.14 -14.14
C ALA A 287 -24.13 1.55 -13.63
N VAL A 288 -23.80 0.32 -14.04
CA VAL A 288 -22.51 -0.30 -13.69
C VAL A 288 -21.39 0.52 -14.31
N PRO A 289 -20.50 1.14 -13.52
CA PRO A 289 -19.45 1.99 -14.05
C PRO A 289 -18.43 1.16 -14.84
N GLN A 290 -18.00 1.67 -16.00
CA GLN A 290 -16.82 1.14 -16.67
C GLN A 290 -15.57 1.72 -16.00
N LEU A 291 -14.56 0.87 -15.81
CA LEU A 291 -13.29 1.21 -15.17
C LEU A 291 -12.13 0.90 -16.12
N GLN A 292 -11.42 1.92 -16.58
CA GLN A 292 -10.16 1.72 -17.29
C GLN A 292 -9.10 1.11 -16.36
N ALA A 293 -8.06 0.53 -16.95
CA ALA A 293 -6.94 -0.05 -16.20
C ALA A 293 -6.31 0.94 -15.21
N GLU A 294 -6.12 2.17 -15.67
CA GLU A 294 -5.53 3.27 -14.91
C GLU A 294 -6.49 3.73 -13.80
N GLU A 295 -7.78 3.83 -14.10
CA GLU A 295 -8.80 4.19 -13.09
C GLU A 295 -8.88 3.12 -11.98
N MET A 296 -8.78 1.84 -12.33
CA MET A 296 -8.74 0.75 -11.35
C MET A 296 -7.47 0.82 -10.50
N ALA A 297 -6.32 1.12 -11.10
CA ALA A 297 -5.08 1.32 -10.37
C ALA A 297 -5.19 2.50 -9.39
N ASP A 298 -5.75 3.63 -9.83
CA ASP A 298 -5.97 4.84 -9.04
C ASP A 298 -6.92 4.54 -7.85
N LEU A 299 -8.05 3.84 -8.09
CA LEU A 299 -8.97 3.40 -7.03
C LEU A 299 -8.30 2.50 -5.99
N VAL A 300 -7.51 1.52 -6.43
CA VAL A 300 -6.80 0.62 -5.50
C VAL A 300 -5.73 1.37 -4.71
N ALA A 301 -5.01 2.28 -5.37
CA ALA A 301 -4.06 3.18 -4.72
C ALA A 301 -4.71 4.03 -3.62
N TYR A 302 -5.89 4.61 -3.90
CA TYR A 302 -6.66 5.33 -2.88
C TYR A 302 -7.05 4.44 -1.71
N LEU A 303 -7.66 3.28 -1.97
CA LEU A 303 -8.07 2.36 -0.90
C LEU A 303 -6.87 1.82 -0.11
N TYR A 304 -5.69 1.71 -0.73
CA TYR A 304 -4.46 1.36 -0.05
C TYR A 304 -3.88 2.53 0.75
N SER A 305 -3.97 3.78 0.27
CA SER A 305 -3.44 4.94 0.99
C SER A 305 -4.23 5.28 2.25
N VAL A 306 -5.56 5.20 2.21
CA VAL A 306 -6.42 5.47 3.39
C VAL A 306 -6.20 4.48 4.52
N ARG A 307 -5.72 3.26 4.20
CA ARG A 307 -5.34 2.24 5.18
C ARG A 307 -3.95 2.44 5.79
N TYR A 308 -3.16 3.36 5.27
CA TYR A 308 -1.83 3.62 5.81
C TYR A 308 -1.88 4.39 7.14
N PHE A 309 -2.86 5.27 7.30
CA PHE A 309 -3.13 6.04 8.52
C PHE A 309 -4.58 5.86 8.99
N VAL A 310 -5.04 4.60 9.14
CA VAL A 310 -6.45 4.27 9.46
C VAL A 310 -6.99 5.03 10.68
N GLU A 311 -6.17 5.22 11.71
CA GLU A 311 -6.60 5.85 12.95
C GLU A 311 -5.77 7.10 13.28
N PRO A 312 -6.39 8.29 13.34
CA PRO A 312 -5.71 9.48 13.83
C PRO A 312 -5.50 9.37 15.34
N GLY A 313 -4.28 9.68 15.79
CA GLY A 313 -3.96 9.73 17.20
C GLY A 313 -4.63 10.90 17.93
N HIS A 314 -4.92 10.71 19.21
CA HIS A 314 -5.49 11.71 20.10
C HIS A 314 -4.41 12.22 21.06
N PRO A 315 -4.00 13.51 20.98
CA PRO A 315 -2.95 14.05 21.84
C PRO A 315 -3.20 13.87 23.35
N GLY A 316 -4.45 13.98 23.80
CA GLY A 316 -4.81 13.75 25.20
C GLY A 316 -4.55 12.32 25.67
N LYS A 317 -4.94 11.32 24.85
CA LYS A 317 -4.62 9.91 25.12
C LYS A 317 -3.12 9.63 25.00
N GLY A 318 -2.42 10.33 24.11
CA GLY A 318 -0.97 10.22 23.98
C GLY A 318 -0.23 10.67 25.24
N ARG A 319 -0.67 11.77 25.85
CA ARG A 319 -0.14 12.20 27.16
C ARG A 319 -0.39 11.15 28.24
N GLN A 320 -1.57 10.53 28.26
CA GLN A 320 -1.89 9.46 29.20
C GLN A 320 -0.99 8.24 28.96
N ALA A 321 -0.80 7.84 27.70
CA ALA A 321 0.10 6.75 27.33
C ALA A 321 1.55 7.00 27.77
N LEU A 322 2.07 8.23 27.69
CA LEU A 322 3.40 8.55 28.23
C LEU A 322 3.51 8.27 29.74
N ALA A 323 2.46 8.56 30.49
CA ALA A 323 2.41 8.32 31.93
C ALA A 323 2.32 6.82 32.22
N ASP A 324 1.35 6.13 31.62
CA ASP A 324 1.05 4.72 31.88
C ASP A 324 2.19 3.80 31.43
N LYS A 325 2.90 4.16 30.37
CA LYS A 325 4.07 3.42 29.88
C LYS A 325 5.36 3.79 30.62
N GLY A 326 5.30 4.65 31.63
CA GLY A 326 6.44 5.02 32.46
C GLY A 326 7.46 5.94 31.78
N CYS A 327 7.15 6.49 30.60
CA CYS A 327 8.05 7.40 29.88
C CYS A 327 8.37 8.64 30.74
N LEU A 328 7.39 9.13 31.50
CA LEU A 328 7.53 10.28 32.41
C LEU A 328 8.40 10.00 33.64
N GLY A 329 8.85 8.75 33.86
CA GLY A 329 9.85 8.46 34.88
C GLY A 329 11.24 9.00 34.51
N CYS A 330 11.54 9.13 33.21
CA CYS A 330 12.78 9.74 32.73
C CYS A 330 12.56 11.11 32.09
N HIS A 331 11.49 11.25 31.31
CA HIS A 331 11.15 12.46 30.57
C HIS A 331 10.23 13.38 31.37
N SER A 332 10.17 14.65 30.95
CA SER A 332 9.20 15.61 31.46
C SER A 332 8.34 16.19 30.33
N VAL A 333 7.23 16.82 30.72
CA VAL A 333 6.38 17.62 29.84
C VAL A 333 6.14 18.95 30.54
N ALA A 334 6.64 20.04 29.95
CA ALA A 334 6.56 21.38 30.51
C ALA A 334 7.10 21.45 31.96
N GLY A 335 8.25 20.80 32.19
CA GLY A 335 8.92 20.72 33.49
C GLY A 335 8.34 19.70 34.48
N ALA A 336 7.20 19.07 34.19
CA ALA A 336 6.60 18.04 35.05
C ALA A 336 7.04 16.63 34.64
N GLY A 337 7.59 15.86 35.58
CA GLY A 337 8.07 14.49 35.36
C GLY A 337 9.55 14.30 35.69
N GLY A 338 10.18 13.32 35.04
CA GLY A 338 11.60 13.01 35.19
C GLY A 338 12.52 14.09 34.62
N LYS A 339 13.69 14.25 35.24
CA LYS A 339 14.76 15.20 34.84
C LYS A 339 15.95 14.51 34.15
N VAL A 340 15.83 13.21 33.88
CA VAL A 340 16.92 12.37 33.38
C VAL A 340 17.04 12.45 31.85
N ALA A 341 15.94 12.74 31.17
CA ALA A 341 15.84 12.88 29.73
C ALA A 341 15.16 14.21 29.37
N SER A 342 15.01 14.47 28.08
CA SER A 342 14.47 15.72 27.54
C SER A 342 13.03 16.00 27.99
N ASP A 343 12.72 17.29 28.11
CA ASP A 343 11.35 17.80 28.25
C ASP A 343 10.68 17.85 26.88
N PHE A 344 9.65 17.04 26.67
CA PHE A 344 8.95 16.95 25.39
C PHE A 344 8.32 18.27 24.93
N ALA A 345 7.99 19.19 25.84
CA ALA A 345 7.47 20.51 25.49
C ALA A 345 8.54 21.45 24.90
N ARG A 346 9.82 21.06 24.95
CA ARG A 346 10.96 21.86 24.47
C ARG A 346 11.67 21.24 23.26
N VAL A 347 11.29 20.02 22.87
CA VAL A 347 11.91 19.34 21.73
C VAL A 347 11.33 19.87 20.43
N LYS A 348 12.21 20.31 19.52
CA LYS A 348 11.85 20.73 18.15
C LYS A 348 12.04 19.58 17.17
N GLY A 349 11.39 19.67 16.00
CA GLY A 349 11.61 18.73 14.89
C GLY A 349 10.92 17.37 15.06
N LEU A 350 9.81 17.34 15.80
CA LEU A 350 8.92 16.18 15.95
C LEU A 350 7.57 16.42 15.24
N ASP A 351 7.55 17.24 14.20
CA ASP A 351 6.35 17.77 13.54
C ASP A 351 5.63 16.78 12.61
N SER A 352 6.28 15.67 12.24
CA SER A 352 5.71 14.60 11.40
C SER A 352 5.78 13.21 12.06
N PRO A 353 4.92 12.25 11.67
CA PRO A 353 5.02 10.89 12.20
C PRO A 353 6.39 10.26 11.96
N GLY A 354 6.97 10.47 10.77
CA GLY A 354 8.31 9.98 10.43
C GLY A 354 9.40 10.52 11.36
N THR A 355 9.36 11.82 11.71
CA THR A 355 10.31 12.41 12.67
C THR A 355 10.18 11.80 14.06
N VAL A 356 8.97 11.55 14.54
CA VAL A 356 8.75 10.91 15.85
C VAL A 356 9.26 9.47 15.86
N ILE A 357 8.97 8.68 14.83
CA ILE A 357 9.43 7.29 14.78
C ILE A 357 10.95 7.20 14.62
N SER A 358 11.56 8.10 13.83
CA SER A 358 13.02 8.21 13.72
C SER A 358 13.64 8.53 15.09
N ALA A 359 13.07 9.50 15.82
CA ALA A 359 13.54 9.85 17.16
C ALA A 359 13.40 8.66 18.12
N LEU A 360 12.26 7.94 18.11
CA LEU A 360 12.07 6.74 18.91
C LEU A 360 13.09 5.66 18.58
N TRP A 361 13.30 5.35 17.29
CA TRP A 361 14.29 4.36 16.85
C TRP A 361 15.70 4.73 17.34
N ASN A 362 16.15 5.96 17.09
CA ASN A 362 17.50 6.37 17.47
C ASN A 362 17.66 6.50 19.00
N HIS A 363 16.59 6.88 19.72
CA HIS A 363 16.60 7.01 21.18
C HIS A 363 16.54 5.66 21.90
N SER A 364 15.90 4.67 21.28
CA SER A 364 15.64 3.34 21.84
C SER A 364 16.88 2.65 22.41
N PHE A 365 18.05 2.91 21.83
CA PHE A 365 19.31 2.30 22.24
C PHE A 365 19.83 2.85 23.57
N ILE A 366 19.62 4.14 23.83
CA ILE A 366 19.91 4.74 25.14
C ILE A 366 18.94 4.16 26.17
N MET A 367 17.68 3.99 25.77
CA MET A 367 16.66 3.41 26.64
C MET A 367 16.94 1.95 26.97
N GLU A 368 17.37 1.14 26.01
CA GLU A 368 17.64 -0.30 26.21
C GLU A 368 18.76 -0.49 27.23
N HIS A 369 19.91 0.14 27.03
CA HIS A 369 21.02 0.04 27.97
C HIS A 369 20.71 0.62 29.37
N ARG A 370 19.85 1.66 29.45
CA ARG A 370 19.39 2.20 30.74
C ARG A 370 18.35 1.29 31.39
N ALA A 371 17.47 0.68 30.61
CA ALA A 371 16.44 -0.24 31.07
C ALA A 371 17.08 -1.49 31.68
N GLU A 372 18.10 -2.07 31.03
CA GLU A 372 18.90 -3.16 31.57
C GLU A 372 19.55 -2.78 32.91
N ARG A 373 20.28 -1.66 32.95
CA ARG A 373 20.99 -1.22 34.18
C ARG A 373 20.06 -0.86 35.33
N ARG A 374 18.90 -0.28 35.03
CA ARG A 374 17.91 0.16 36.04
C ARG A 374 16.83 -0.87 36.32
N LYS A 375 16.88 -2.05 35.69
CA LYS A 375 15.84 -3.11 35.76
C LYS A 375 14.44 -2.57 35.46
N VAL A 376 14.35 -1.62 34.52
CA VAL A 376 13.07 -1.06 34.07
C VAL A 376 12.57 -1.90 32.91
N SER A 377 11.29 -2.29 32.93
CA SER A 377 10.67 -3.04 31.85
C SER A 377 10.57 -2.19 30.57
N TRP A 378 10.91 -2.77 29.42
CA TRP A 378 10.68 -2.13 28.13
C TRP A 378 9.18 -1.87 27.90
N PRO A 379 8.74 -0.63 27.68
CA PRO A 379 7.32 -0.35 27.49
C PRO A 379 6.85 -0.89 26.15
N LYS A 380 5.84 -1.76 26.16
CA LYS A 380 5.19 -2.26 24.94
C LYS A 380 4.07 -1.31 24.54
N LEU A 381 3.99 -0.98 23.25
CA LEU A 381 2.99 -0.08 22.69
C LEU A 381 2.06 -0.84 21.76
N ARG A 382 0.74 -0.68 21.94
CA ARG A 382 -0.23 -1.05 20.92
C ARG A 382 -0.21 -0.03 19.76
N PRO A 383 -0.69 -0.40 18.55
CA PRO A 383 -0.74 0.53 17.42
C PRO A 383 -1.49 1.83 17.73
N GLU A 384 -2.61 1.74 18.46
CA GLU A 384 -3.43 2.90 18.82
C GLU A 384 -2.69 3.81 19.81
N GLU A 385 -1.99 3.22 20.79
CA GLU A 385 -1.12 3.96 21.72
C GLU A 385 0.03 4.64 20.97
N MET A 386 0.61 3.99 19.95
CA MET A 386 1.65 4.59 19.11
C MET A 386 1.10 5.79 18.33
N ALA A 387 -0.10 5.68 17.75
CA ALA A 387 -0.76 6.77 17.05
C ALA A 387 -1.00 7.96 17.98
N ASP A 388 -1.56 7.70 19.17
CA ASP A 388 -1.83 8.69 20.21
C ASP A 388 -0.55 9.41 20.68
N LEU A 389 0.53 8.64 20.92
CA LEU A 389 1.84 9.18 21.31
C LEU A 389 2.42 10.09 20.23
N VAL A 390 2.38 9.65 18.97
CA VAL A 390 2.85 10.45 17.84
C VAL A 390 2.07 11.76 17.75
N ALA A 391 0.74 11.71 17.83
CA ALA A 391 -0.11 12.90 17.80
C ALA A 391 0.21 13.88 18.93
N PHE A 392 0.46 13.38 20.15
CA PHE A 392 0.86 14.22 21.27
C PHE A 392 2.21 14.90 21.01
N LEU A 393 3.23 14.14 20.60
CA LEU A 393 4.59 14.66 20.38
C LEU A 393 4.63 15.65 19.21
N GLN A 394 3.86 15.41 18.15
CA GLN A 394 3.70 16.38 17.06
C GLN A 394 3.08 17.69 17.52
N ALA A 395 2.09 17.64 18.40
CA ALA A 395 1.49 18.84 18.96
C ALA A 395 2.48 19.66 19.82
N GLN A 396 3.51 19.02 20.40
CA GLN A 396 4.58 19.73 21.13
C GLN A 396 5.67 20.28 20.20
N GLY A 397 6.00 19.56 19.12
CA GLY A 397 7.13 19.87 18.24
C GLY A 397 6.86 20.91 17.14
N ARG A 398 5.60 21.30 16.92
CA ARG A 398 5.24 22.36 15.96
C ARG A 398 5.69 23.74 16.49
N PRO A 399 6.30 24.60 15.65
CA PRO A 399 6.57 25.97 16.04
C PRO A 399 5.25 26.66 16.42
N ARG A 400 5.23 27.30 17.60
CA ARG A 400 4.10 28.08 18.08
C ARG A 400 4.07 29.47 17.46
#